data_AF-A0A920VSM8-F1
#
_entry.id   AF-A0A920VSM8-F1
#
_cell.length_a   1.000
_cell.length_b   1.000
_cell.length_c   1.000
_cell.angle_alpha   90.00
_cell.angle_beta   90.00
_cell.angle_gamma   90.00
#
_symmetry.space_group_name_H-M   'P 1'
#
loop_
_entity.id
_entity.type
_entity.pdbx_description
1 polymer ?
#
loop_
_entity_poly.entity_id
_entity_poly.type
_entity_poly.pdbx_seq_one_letter_code
_entity_poly.pdbx_strand_id
1 'polypeptide(L)' 'MNYSCFDCEIKDKIAHIKMIRPDEFNSMNKAFWSELPHLIEDLSDNASARVVVLSGEGKHFCAGMDLG' A
#
# COMPACT_ATOMS: atom_id res chain seq x y z
N MET A 1 -6.95 8.35 6.86
CA MET A 1 -7.38 8.66 5.48
C MET A 1 -7.93 7.38 4.87
N ASN A 2 -8.89 7.46 3.96
CA ASN A 2 -9.30 6.30 3.17
C ASN A 2 -8.47 6.29 1.89
N TYR A 3 -7.54 5.35 1.79
CA TYR A 3 -6.77 5.09 0.59
C TYR A 3 -7.58 4.20 -0.35
N SER A 4 -7.43 4.41 -1.65
CA SER A 4 -8.11 3.63 -2.69
C SER A 4 -7.28 2.44 -3.17
N CYS A 5 -5.97 2.49 -2.97
CA CYS A 5 -5.04 1.47 -3.42
C CYS A 5 -4.50 0.60 -2.28
N PHE A 6 -4.57 1.06 -1.03
CA PHE A 6 -3.94 0.37 0.11
C PHE A 6 -4.82 0.30 1.36
N ASP A 7 -4.79 -0.84 2.03
CA ASP A 7 -5.10 -0.96 3.46
C ASP A 7 -3.79 -0.96 4.25
N CYS A 8 -3.82 -0.43 5.47
CA CYS A 8 -2.69 -0.51 6.41
C CYS A 8 -3.15 -0.88 7.81
N GLU A 9 -2.60 -1.96 8.35
CA GLU A 9 -2.75 -2.38 9.74
C GLU A 9 -1.38 -2.43 10.41
N ILE A 10 -1.27 -1.92 11.64
CA ILE A 10 -0.04 -2.03 12.43
C ILE A 10 -0.26 -3.01 13.57
N LYS A 11 0.53 -4.08 13.57
CA LYS A 11 0.51 -5.11 14.62
C LYS A 11 1.93 -5.41 15.07
N ASP A 12 2.17 -5.40 16.38
CA ASP A 12 3.48 -5.71 16.97
C ASP A 12 4.66 -4.92 16.36
N LYS A 13 4.41 -3.63 16.05
CA LYS A 13 5.35 -2.71 15.36
C LYS A 13 5.70 -3.13 13.93
N ILE A 14 4.89 -3.96 13.29
CA ILE A 14 4.98 -4.29 11.87
C ILE A 14 3.79 -3.64 11.16
N ALA A 15 4.05 -2.79 10.18
CA ALA A 15 3.02 -2.22 9.31
C ALA A 15 2.77 -3.19 8.15
N HIS A 16 1.56 -3.73 8.08
CA HIS A 16 1.08 -4.55 6.99
C HIS A 16 0.34 -3.65 6.00
N ILE A 17 0.99 -3.32 4.90
CA ILE A 17 0.41 -2.55 3.80
C ILE A 17 -0.04 -3.54 2.73
N LYS A 18 -1.33 -3.59 2.45
CA LYS A 18 -1.93 -4.51 1.48
C LYS A 18 -2.50 -3.71 0.31
N MET A 19 -2.10 -4.02 -0.92
CA MET A 19 -2.74 -3.47 -2.12
C MET A 19 -4.14 -4.07 -2.28
N ILE A 20 -5.16 -3.24 -2.48
CA ILE A 20 -6.59 -3.64 -2.42
C ILE A 20 -7.33 -3.44 -3.76
N ARG A 21 -6.63 -3.52 -4.89
CA ARG A 21 -7.23 -3.44 -6.23
C ARG A 21 -7.09 -4.77 -6.99
N PRO A 22 -7.58 -5.90 -6.46
CA PRO A 22 -7.34 -7.21 -7.06
C PRO A 22 -7.94 -7.35 -8.46
N ASP A 23 -9.09 -6.72 -8.73
CA ASP A 23 -9.75 -6.74 -10.04
C ASP A 23 -8.94 -6.02 -11.13
N GLU A 24 -8.06 -5.11 -10.72
CA GLU A 24 -7.14 -4.35 -11.56
C GLU A 24 -5.70 -4.86 -11.43
N PHE A 25 -5.56 -6.09 -10.91
CA PHE A 25 -4.28 -6.77 -10.68
C PHE A 25 -3.28 -5.94 -9.86
N ASN A 26 -3.78 -5.09 -8.97
CA ASN A 26 -3.01 -4.15 -8.17
C ASN A 26 -2.09 -3.24 -9.01
N SER A 27 -2.54 -2.81 -10.20
CA SER A 27 -1.80 -1.89 -11.07
C SER A 27 -1.47 -0.55 -10.39
N MET A 28 -0.33 0.05 -10.74
CA MET A 28 0.16 1.29 -10.17
C MET A 28 -0.40 2.51 -10.91
N ASN A 29 -1.65 2.87 -10.60
CA ASN A 29 -2.32 4.06 -11.12
C ASN A 29 -1.86 5.36 -10.43
N LYS A 30 -2.44 6.50 -10.82
CA LYS A 30 -2.10 7.81 -10.22
C LYS A 30 -2.31 7.85 -8.71
N ALA A 31 -3.36 7.21 -8.20
CA ALA A 31 -3.65 7.16 -6.77
C ALA A 31 -2.57 6.36 -6.03
N PHE A 32 -2.15 5.20 -6.56
CA PHE A 32 -1.05 4.40 -5.99
C PHE A 32 0.20 5.24 -5.72
N TRP A 33 0.62 6.02 -6.72
CA TRP A 33 1.81 6.87 -6.63
C TRP A 33 1.66 8.06 -5.70
N SER A 34 0.43 8.50 -5.42
CA SER A 34 0.16 9.55 -4.43
C SER A 34 0.01 8.99 -3.01
N GLU A 35 -0.58 7.80 -2.88
CA GLU A 35 -0.97 7.22 -1.59
C GLU A 35 0.20 6.53 -0.89
N LEU A 36 1.01 5.75 -1.61
CA LEU A 36 2.10 4.99 -1.00
C LEU A 36 3.15 5.90 -0.33
N PRO A 37 3.63 7.00 -0.95
CA PRO A 37 4.57 7.90 -0.30
C PRO A 37 3.98 8.53 0.97
N HIS A 38 2.74 9.04 0.91
CA HIS A 38 2.06 9.60 2.09
C HIS A 38 1.95 8.58 3.23
N LEU A 39 1.62 7.33 2.92
CA LEU A 39 1.50 6.28 3.91
C LEU A 39 2.87 5.97 4.55
N ILE A 40 3.94 5.88 3.75
CA ILE A 40 5.30 5.64 4.27
C ILE A 40 5.83 6.82 5.09
N GLU A 41 5.57 8.06 4.66
CA GLU A 41 5.93 9.28 5.40
C GLU A 41 5.22 9.32 6.75
N ASP A 42 3.91 9.06 6.79
CA ASP A 42 3.14 9.01 8.04
C ASP A 42 3.66 7.93 9.00
N LEU A 43 4.05 6.75 8.49
CA LEU A 43 4.67 5.71 9.30
C LEU A 43 6.03 6.13 9.88
N SER A 44 6.83 6.85 9.08
CA SER A 44 8.15 7.34 9.47
C SER A 44 8.06 8.44 10.53
N ASP A 45 7.27 9.48 10.27
CA ASP A 45 7.17 10.67 11.13
C ASP A 45 6.61 10.36 12.51
N ASN A 46 5.70 9.38 12.59
CA ASN A 46 5.11 8.93 13.84
C ASN A 46 5.90 7.79 14.52
N ALA A 47 6.95 7.27 13.88
CA ALA A 47 7.69 6.09 14.33
C ALA A 47 6.77 4.90 14.71
N SER A 48 5.68 4.73 13.94
CA SER A 48 4.58 3.83 14.27
C SER A 48 4.96 2.35 14.13
N ALA A 49 5.84 2.03 13.17
CA ALA A 49 6.32 0.68 12.88
C ALA A 49 7.86 0.64 12.71
N ARG A 50 8.44 -0.55 12.86
CA ARG A 50 9.86 -0.87 12.66
C ARG A 50 10.12 -1.63 11.37
N VAL A 51 9.10 -2.32 10.86
CA VAL A 51 9.15 -3.13 9.66
C VAL A 51 7.90 -2.85 8.86
N VAL A 52 8.04 -2.80 7.54
CA VAL A 52 6.92 -2.74 6.60
C VAL A 52 6.87 -4.06 5.83
N VAL A 53 5.70 -4.68 5.80
CA VAL A 53 5.38 -5.79 4.90
C VAL A 53 4.41 -5.26 3.86
N LEU A 54 4.85 -5.26 2.60
CA LEU A 54 4.01 -4.92 1.46
C LEU A 54 3.48 -6.21 0.82
N SER A 55 2.17 -6.31 0.65
CA SER A 55 1.50 -7.45 0.03
C SER A 55 0.45 -6.99 -0.98
N GLY A 56 0.00 -7.90 -1.84
CA GLY A 56 -1.11 -7.67 -2.76
C GLY A 56 -2.28 -8.57 -2.41
N GLU A 57 -3.50 -8.03 -2.51
CA GLU A 57 -4.73 -8.80 -2.42
C GLU A 57 -4.96 -9.60 -3.71
N GLY A 58 -5.51 -10.80 -3.57
CA GLY A 58 -5.86 -11.66 -4.70
C GLY A 58 -4.67 -12.45 -5.27
N LYS A 59 -4.77 -12.79 -6.56
CA LYS A 59 -3.84 -13.71 -7.24
C LYS A 59 -2.47 -13.09 -7.54
N HIS A 60 -2.42 -11.77 -7.71
CA HIS A 60 -1.24 -11.06 -8.19
C HIS A 60 -0.74 -10.09 -7.11
N PHE A 61 0.58 -9.99 -6.94
CA PHE A 61 1.16 -8.93 -6.13
C PHE A 61 0.88 -7.55 -6.75
N CYS A 62 1.38 -7.31 -7.96
CA CYS A 62 1.18 -6.09 -8.74
C CYS A 62 1.45 -6.37 -10.22
N ALA A 63 0.61 -5.89 -11.13
CA ALA A 63 0.78 -6.02 -12.58
C ALA A 63 1.68 -4.95 -13.22
N GLY A 64 2.19 -3.99 -12.44
CA GLY A 64 3.10 -2.96 -12.91
C GLY A 64 2.42 -1.60 -13.15
N MET A 65 3.09 -0.75 -13.94
CA MET A 65 2.64 0.62 -14.22
C MET A 65 1.33 0.63 -15.00
N ASP A 66 0.37 1.42 -14.52
CA ASP A 66 -0.83 1.73 -15.26
C ASP A 66 -0.56 2.94 -16.17
N LEU A 67 -0.68 2.74 -17.49
CA LEU A 67 -0.34 3.76 -18.50
C LEU A 67 -1.55 4.62 -18.91
N GLY A 68 -2.74 4.37 -18.34
CA GLY A 68 -3.98 5.04 -18.70
C GLY A 68 -4.78 4.30 -19.76
#